data_AF-A0A5B7F1F4-F1
#
_entry.id   AF-A0A5B7F1F4-F1
#
_cell.length_a   1.000
_cell.length_b   1.000
_cell.length_c   1.000
_cell.angle_alpha   90.00
_cell.angle_beta   90.00
_cell.angle_gamma   90.00
#
_symmetry.space_group_name_H-M   'P 1'
#
loop_
_entity.id
_entity.type
_entity.pdbx_description
1 polymer ?
#
loop_
_entity_poly.entity_id
_entity_poly.type
_entity_poly.pdbx_seq_one_letter_code
_entity_poly.pdbx_strand_id
1 'polypeptide(L)'
;MIDFTIHFIYLFSITFQLQVNGHKFMATFLRQPTFCSHCREFIWGIGKQGYQCQVCTCVIHKRCHQSVVTRCPGSKNAEAIVTEEQAGGGQQRFNVNVPHRFSVHSYKRFTFCDHCGSLLYGLIRQGLQCEASSSVSVQGSISETDELGRMKDEDEELRLRLEAQRIMDQHMKDRYPEEDQESKPKALDTNLDAVMGKLGLDDFNFIKVLGKGSFGKVMLAELKGTDEVYAVKVLKKDVILQDDDVECTMTERRILDMAAHHPFLTALHSCFQTEVIPPVNRILEENRFDVVVYSLDWHPENHVSFIDNVHMRSLHSSCKLMCEETQVYDTVIFDVNNDGTPMEQKLWPRHCVQNTWGAELHEDLKVAEDAILVYKGTDPDTDSYSVFWDNNKKFHTTLNEELQKRGVTDVFVCGVAYDVCVAATTKHAIEEGYRTILIDDGCRGVSEEDIAATREHTIANQGLVVHSSQVKNLATGRDRPPALAYKLALELSKKTKKK
;
A
#
# COMPACT_ATOMS: atom_id res chain seq x y z
N MET A 1 -6.95 -11.36 21.60
CA MET A 1 -7.22 -10.60 20.36
C MET A 1 -6.26 -11.04 19.28
N ILE A 2 -6.77 -11.65 18.21
CA ILE A 2 -5.96 -11.98 17.02
C ILE A 2 -5.97 -10.74 16.14
N ASP A 3 -4.77 -10.25 15.86
CA ASP A 3 -4.50 -8.85 15.64
C ASP A 3 -3.78 -8.76 14.28
N PHE A 4 -4.33 -8.05 13.28
CA PHE A 4 -3.95 -8.24 11.88
C PHE A 4 -3.59 -6.95 11.12
N THR A 5 -2.57 -7.15 10.28
CA THR A 5 -1.91 -6.28 9.28
C THR A 5 -1.61 -4.84 9.70
N ILE A 6 -0.33 -4.55 9.92
CA ILE A 6 0.19 -3.21 10.14
C ILE A 6 0.64 -2.64 8.79
N HIS A 7 0.10 -1.49 8.41
CA HIS A 7 0.49 -0.77 7.20
C HIS A 7 1.36 0.42 7.57
N PHE A 8 2.57 0.47 7.02
CA PHE A 8 3.44 1.63 7.09
C PHE A 8 3.37 2.38 5.77
N ILE A 9 2.96 3.65 5.79
CA ILE A 9 3.07 4.54 4.64
C ILE A 9 4.38 5.28 4.73
N TYR A 10 5.27 4.97 3.81
CA TYR A 10 6.52 5.69 3.59
C TYR A 10 6.25 6.84 2.64
N LEU A 11 6.75 8.02 3.00
CA LEU A 11 6.86 9.12 2.05
C LEU A 11 8.06 8.81 1.14
N PHE A 12 7.76 8.24 -0.02
CA PHE A 12 8.74 8.05 -1.07
C PHE A 12 8.28 8.88 -2.25
N SER A 13 8.86 10.07 -2.46
CA SER A 13 8.75 10.75 -3.76
C SER A 13 9.49 9.88 -4.79
N ILE A 14 8.80 8.86 -5.32
CA ILE A 14 9.36 7.95 -6.33
C ILE A 14 9.53 8.79 -7.58
N THR A 15 10.75 9.26 -7.76
CA THR A 15 11.12 9.99 -8.95
C THR A 15 11.30 8.94 -10.04
N PHE A 16 10.29 8.79 -10.90
CA PHE A 16 10.31 7.84 -12.02
C PHE A 16 11.60 8.01 -12.84
N GLN A 17 12.36 6.92 -13.02
CA GLN A 17 13.49 6.87 -13.94
C GLN A 17 13.00 6.38 -15.31
N LEU A 18 13.08 7.24 -16.32
CA LEU A 18 12.74 6.93 -17.70
C LEU A 18 14.00 6.50 -18.45
N GLN A 19 13.97 5.35 -19.13
CA GLN A 19 15.11 4.88 -19.92
C GLN A 19 14.82 5.01 -21.43
N VAL A 20 15.62 5.83 -22.14
CA VAL A 20 15.48 6.08 -23.58
C VAL A 20 16.86 6.10 -24.24
N ASN A 21 17.10 5.26 -25.26
CA ASN A 21 18.36 5.20 -26.02
C ASN A 21 19.64 5.16 -25.14
N GLY A 22 19.55 4.45 -24.01
CA GLY A 22 20.64 4.32 -23.03
C GLY A 22 20.76 5.45 -22.01
N HIS A 23 19.99 6.54 -22.14
CA HIS A 23 19.87 7.58 -21.12
C HIS A 23 18.95 7.12 -20.00
N LYS A 24 19.33 7.37 -18.74
CA LYS A 24 18.50 7.15 -17.54
C LYS A 24 18.04 8.50 -17.00
N PHE A 25 16.93 8.99 -17.51
CA PHE A 25 16.38 10.30 -17.20
C PHE A 25 15.63 10.30 -15.87
N MET A 26 15.88 11.31 -15.04
CA MET A 26 15.20 11.53 -13.76
C MET A 26 14.66 12.96 -13.70
N ALA A 27 13.44 13.14 -13.20
CA ALA A 27 12.86 14.47 -13.00
C ALA A 27 13.71 15.25 -12.00
N THR A 28 14.18 16.44 -12.37
CA THR A 28 15.11 17.21 -11.56
C THR A 28 14.66 18.66 -11.38
N PHE A 29 15.11 19.27 -10.29
CA PHE A 29 15.01 20.70 -10.08
C PHE A 29 16.24 21.37 -10.70
N LEU A 30 16.01 22.16 -11.74
CA LEU A 30 17.02 22.96 -12.41
C LEU A 30 17.15 24.28 -11.66
N ARG A 31 18.18 24.37 -10.80
CA ARG A 31 18.44 25.54 -9.94
C ARG A 31 19.02 26.74 -10.70
N GLN A 32 19.32 26.57 -11.98
CA GLN A 32 19.86 27.60 -12.86
C GLN A 32 19.06 27.62 -14.17
N PRO A 33 18.99 28.77 -14.86
CA PRO A 33 18.41 28.85 -16.18
C PRO A 33 19.05 27.83 -17.12
N THR A 34 18.28 26.85 -17.56
CA THR A 34 18.75 25.69 -18.32
C THR A 34 17.94 25.54 -19.60
N PHE A 35 18.61 25.24 -20.71
CA PHE A 35 17.97 25.00 -22.00
C PHE A 35 17.93 23.50 -22.33
N CYS A 36 16.90 23.08 -23.05
CA CYS A 36 16.72 21.69 -23.45
C CYS A 36 17.75 21.31 -24.52
N SER A 37 18.54 20.26 -24.27
CA SER A 37 19.55 19.76 -25.23
C SER A 37 18.94 19.22 -26.53
N HIS A 38 17.62 18.98 -26.57
CA HIS A 38 16.91 18.53 -27.78
C HIS A 38 16.35 19.70 -28.61
N CYS A 39 15.44 20.51 -28.05
CA CYS A 39 14.79 21.59 -28.81
C CYS A 39 15.46 22.96 -28.68
N ARG A 40 16.48 23.09 -27.82
CA ARG A 40 17.22 24.33 -27.51
C ARG A 40 16.38 25.46 -26.92
N GLU A 41 15.16 25.17 -26.49
CA GLU A 41 14.30 26.15 -25.80
C GLU A 41 14.49 26.10 -24.27
N PHE A 42 14.13 27.20 -23.61
CA PHE A 42 14.25 27.36 -22.16
C PHE A 42 13.36 26.36 -21.41
N ILE A 43 13.90 25.72 -20.36
CA ILE A 43 13.15 24.81 -19.50
C ILE A 43 12.63 25.59 -18.29
N TRP A 44 11.31 25.77 -18.23
CA TRP A 44 10.63 26.54 -17.19
C TRP A 44 9.37 25.80 -16.69
N GLY A 45 8.96 26.13 -15.47
CA GLY A 45 7.79 25.53 -14.81
C GLY A 45 7.94 25.53 -13.28
N ILE A 46 6.84 25.23 -12.57
CA ILE A 46 6.81 25.09 -11.11
C ILE A 46 7.17 23.63 -10.76
N GLY A 47 8.02 23.42 -9.76
CA GLY A 47 8.48 22.08 -9.36
C GLY A 47 9.69 21.57 -10.17
N LYS A 48 9.82 20.25 -10.35
CA LYS A 48 10.87 19.64 -11.20
C LYS A 48 10.62 20.05 -12.66
N GLN A 49 11.44 20.93 -13.23
CA GLN A 49 11.16 21.61 -14.51
C GLN A 49 11.50 20.75 -15.74
N GLY A 50 12.41 19.78 -15.61
CA GLY A 50 12.87 18.95 -16.72
C GLY A 50 13.39 17.59 -16.27
N TYR A 51 13.82 16.78 -17.23
CA TYR A 51 14.50 15.51 -16.98
C TYR A 51 16.01 15.66 -17.18
N GLN A 52 16.80 15.10 -16.27
CA GLN A 52 18.25 15.04 -16.36
C GLN A 52 18.72 13.59 -16.37
N CYS A 53 19.53 13.23 -17.37
CA CYS A 53 20.15 11.93 -17.47
C CYS A 53 21.15 11.75 -16.34
N GLN A 54 20.97 10.71 -15.51
CA GLN A 54 21.85 10.39 -14.38
C GLN A 54 23.22 9.85 -14.81
N VAL A 55 23.40 9.55 -16.10
CA VAL A 55 24.64 8.98 -16.65
C VAL A 55 25.49 10.05 -17.32
N CYS A 56 24.90 10.86 -18.19
CA CYS A 56 25.65 11.83 -19.02
C CYS A 56 25.25 13.29 -18.75
N THR A 57 24.46 13.55 -17.71
CA THR A 57 23.97 14.88 -17.27
C THR A 57 23.19 15.70 -18.30
N CYS A 58 22.83 15.13 -19.45
CA CYS A 58 21.98 15.77 -20.47
C CYS A 58 20.62 16.16 -19.88
N VAL A 59 20.16 17.38 -20.16
CA VAL A 59 18.90 17.94 -19.64
C VAL A 59 17.93 18.22 -20.77
N ILE A 60 16.68 17.81 -20.61
CA ILE A 60 15.62 17.98 -21.61
C ILE A 60 14.29 18.38 -20.96
N HIS A 61 13.36 18.94 -21.73
CA HIS A 61 11.98 19.10 -21.27
C HIS A 61 11.33 17.75 -21.01
N LYS A 62 10.34 17.75 -20.12
CA LYS A 62 9.46 16.59 -19.92
C LYS A 62 8.80 16.12 -21.22
N ARG A 63 8.38 17.06 -22.09
CA ARG A 63 7.78 16.74 -23.40
C ARG A 63 8.76 16.16 -24.43
N CYS A 64 10.07 16.41 -24.28
CA CYS A 64 11.07 16.06 -25.29
C CYS A 64 11.69 14.66 -25.10
N HIS A 65 11.36 13.94 -24.02
CA HIS A 65 12.07 12.71 -23.64
C HIS A 65 11.92 11.55 -24.63
N GLN A 66 10.76 11.44 -25.29
CA GLN A 66 10.52 10.41 -26.30
C GLN A 66 11.16 10.76 -27.66
N SER A 67 11.52 12.03 -27.87
CA SER A 67 12.10 12.53 -29.12
C SER A 67 13.64 12.52 -29.13
N VAL A 68 14.28 12.06 -28.05
CA VAL A 68 15.73 11.94 -27.95
C VAL A 68 16.20 10.73 -28.77
N VAL A 69 16.71 10.98 -29.97
CA VAL A 69 17.25 9.94 -30.88
C VAL A 69 18.73 9.65 -30.66
N THR A 70 19.43 10.50 -29.92
CA THR A 70 20.86 10.33 -29.61
C THR A 70 21.06 9.27 -28.53
N ARG A 71 22.11 8.44 -28.70
CA ARG A 71 22.48 7.42 -27.70
C ARG A 71 23.29 8.06 -26.57
N CYS A 72 23.10 7.56 -25.35
CA CYS A 72 23.82 8.06 -24.18
C CYS A 72 25.32 7.72 -24.25
N PRO A 73 26.22 8.72 -24.24
CA PRO A 73 27.66 8.48 -24.39
C PRO A 73 28.28 7.78 -23.18
N GLY A 74 27.64 7.81 -22.01
CA GLY A 74 28.11 7.11 -20.80
C GLY A 74 27.45 5.75 -20.55
N SER A 75 26.63 5.24 -21.48
CA SER A 75 25.98 3.92 -21.29
C SER A 75 26.89 2.79 -21.76
N LYS A 76 27.15 1.80 -20.89
CA LYS A 76 28.03 0.64 -21.17
C LYS A 76 27.54 -0.31 -22.27
N ASN A 77 26.36 -0.08 -22.85
CA ASN A 77 25.81 -0.87 -23.97
C ASN A 77 26.13 -0.28 -25.37
N ALA A 78 27.10 0.63 -25.48
CA ALA A 78 27.37 1.32 -26.75
C ALA A 78 28.11 0.49 -27.82
N GLU A 79 28.69 -0.68 -27.49
CA GLU A 79 29.49 -1.49 -28.43
C GLU A 79 28.78 -2.72 -29.01
N ALA A 80 27.52 -2.97 -28.66
CA ALA A 80 26.72 -4.04 -29.28
C ALA A 80 25.54 -3.45 -30.04
N ILE A 81 25.18 -4.06 -31.17
CA ILE A 81 24.15 -3.63 -32.14
C ILE A 81 24.71 -2.66 -33.19
N VAL A 82 25.59 -3.21 -34.03
CA VAL A 82 25.58 -2.92 -35.46
C VAL A 82 25.26 -4.23 -36.18
N THR A 83 23.98 -4.57 -36.31
CA THR A 83 23.48 -5.41 -37.42
C THR A 83 21.95 -5.39 -37.45
N GLU A 84 21.46 -4.98 -38.64
CA GLU A 84 20.26 -5.47 -39.32
C GLU A 84 18.90 -5.34 -38.63
N GLU A 85 18.22 -4.23 -38.92
CA GLU A 85 16.81 -4.23 -39.38
C GLU A 85 16.42 -2.82 -39.80
N GLN A 86 16.59 -2.45 -41.07
CA GLN A 86 15.75 -1.46 -41.78
C GLN A 86 15.89 -1.66 -43.31
N ALA A 87 15.22 -2.69 -43.83
CA ALA A 87 14.74 -2.69 -45.20
C ALA A 87 13.25 -2.28 -45.18
N GLY A 88 12.97 -1.03 -45.53
CA GLY A 88 11.61 -0.49 -45.60
C GLY A 88 11.66 1.03 -45.63
N GLY A 89 11.45 1.61 -46.81
CA GLY A 89 11.85 2.98 -47.14
C GLY A 89 11.07 4.10 -46.44
N GLY A 90 11.74 5.24 -46.29
CA GLY A 90 11.16 6.48 -45.80
C GLY A 90 12.20 7.48 -45.30
N GLN A 91 12.85 8.19 -46.24
CA GLN A 91 13.70 9.39 -46.04
C GLN A 91 14.76 9.33 -44.91
N GLN A 92 15.91 8.73 -45.24
CA GLN A 92 17.15 8.95 -44.51
C GLN A 92 17.55 10.44 -44.58
N ARG A 93 17.45 11.14 -43.44
CA ARG A 93 18.31 12.30 -43.15
C ARG A 93 19.44 11.83 -42.24
N PHE A 94 20.50 11.38 -42.90
CA PHE A 94 21.91 11.39 -42.45
C PHE A 94 22.16 11.25 -40.94
N ASN A 95 22.38 10.01 -40.49
CA ASN A 95 23.05 9.72 -39.23
C ASN A 95 24.56 9.94 -39.44
N VAL A 96 24.96 11.21 -39.51
CA VAL A 96 26.36 11.60 -39.63
C VAL A 96 26.90 11.74 -38.21
N ASN A 97 27.49 10.65 -37.70
CA ASN A 97 28.27 10.69 -36.48
C ASN A 97 29.67 11.22 -36.84
N VAL A 98 29.77 12.53 -37.09
CA VAL A 98 31.07 13.20 -37.27
C VAL A 98 31.66 13.45 -35.89
N PRO A 99 32.81 12.83 -35.55
CA PRO A 99 33.45 13.09 -34.28
C PRO A 99 33.89 14.55 -34.24
N HIS A 100 33.32 15.31 -33.31
CA HIS A 100 33.69 16.70 -33.07
C HIS A 100 35.06 16.74 -32.40
N ARG A 101 36.01 17.47 -32.99
CA ARG A 101 37.28 17.82 -32.34
C ARG A 101 37.09 19.12 -31.57
N PHE A 102 37.40 19.09 -30.29
CA PHE A 102 37.13 20.19 -29.36
C PHE A 102 38.42 20.85 -28.89
N SER A 103 38.39 22.18 -28.77
CA SER A 103 39.49 23.00 -28.26
C SER A 103 39.00 23.95 -27.17
N VAL A 104 39.84 24.24 -26.17
CA VAL A 104 39.50 25.15 -25.07
C VAL A 104 39.28 26.56 -25.64
N HIS A 105 38.13 27.18 -25.34
CA HIS A 105 37.71 28.45 -25.91
C HIS A 105 37.26 29.46 -24.84
N SER A 106 37.51 30.75 -25.11
CA SER A 106 37.04 31.86 -24.29
C SER A 106 35.89 32.59 -25.00
N TYR A 107 34.67 32.39 -24.54
CA TYR A 107 33.47 33.00 -25.11
C TYR A 107 33.32 34.45 -24.64
N LYS A 108 33.21 35.39 -25.58
CA LYS A 108 33.06 36.83 -25.29
C LYS A 108 31.62 37.26 -24.99
N ARG A 109 30.67 36.32 -25.01
CA ARG A 109 29.23 36.53 -24.75
C ARG A 109 28.71 35.37 -23.91
N PHE A 110 27.61 35.60 -23.18
CA PHE A 110 26.92 34.53 -22.44
C PHE A 110 26.62 33.36 -23.38
N THR A 111 27.22 32.21 -23.09
CA THR A 111 27.16 31.01 -23.94
C THR A 111 26.77 29.83 -23.05
N PHE A 112 25.86 29.00 -23.53
CA PHE A 112 25.34 27.85 -22.80
C PHE A 112 25.89 26.57 -23.43
N CYS A 113 26.23 25.60 -22.59
CA CYS A 113 26.67 24.29 -23.01
C CYS A 113 25.56 23.57 -23.78
N ASP A 114 25.82 23.18 -25.02
CA ASP A 114 24.90 22.43 -25.88
C ASP A 114 24.63 21.00 -25.36
N HIS A 115 25.48 20.49 -24.47
CA HIS A 115 25.36 19.13 -23.91
C HIS A 115 24.53 19.09 -22.61
N CYS A 116 24.89 19.90 -21.61
CA CYS A 116 24.22 19.92 -20.30
C CYS A 116 23.27 21.10 -20.09
N GLY A 117 23.22 22.05 -21.03
CA GLY A 117 22.31 23.21 -20.98
C GLY A 117 22.72 24.30 -19.98
N SER A 118 23.83 24.15 -19.25
CA SER A 118 24.29 25.12 -18.25
C SER A 118 25.03 26.30 -18.87
N LEU A 119 25.05 27.44 -18.17
CA LEU A 119 25.87 28.59 -18.57
C LEU A 119 27.37 28.26 -18.44
N LEU A 120 28.15 28.58 -19.46
CA LEU A 120 29.61 28.53 -19.41
C LEU A 120 30.10 29.82 -18.72
N TYR A 121 30.42 29.72 -17.43
CA TYR A 121 30.77 30.87 -16.59
C TYR A 121 32.30 31.12 -16.52
N GLY A 122 32.69 32.36 -16.24
CA GLY A 122 34.08 32.81 -16.18
C GLY A 122 34.48 33.79 -17.30
N LEU A 123 35.65 34.40 -17.21
CA LEU A 123 36.14 35.38 -18.21
C LEU A 123 37.03 34.77 -19.29
N ILE A 124 37.68 33.64 -19.00
CA ILE A 124 38.68 33.00 -19.86
C ILE A 124 38.47 31.49 -19.78
N ARG A 125 38.58 30.79 -20.93
CA ARG A 125 38.52 29.32 -21.05
C ARG A 125 37.25 28.68 -20.44
N GLN A 126 36.08 29.28 -20.63
CA GLN A 126 34.82 28.84 -19.98
C GLN A 126 34.31 27.47 -20.48
N GLY A 127 34.78 26.99 -21.64
CA GLY A 127 34.34 25.71 -22.19
C GLY A 127 35.14 25.29 -23.42
N LEU A 128 34.67 24.24 -24.08
CA LEU A 128 35.27 23.69 -25.29
C LEU A 128 34.42 24.05 -26.51
N GLN A 129 35.07 24.51 -27.59
CA GLN A 129 34.42 24.78 -28.88
C GLN A 129 34.86 23.75 -29.92
N CYS A 130 33.93 23.32 -30.76
CA CYS A 130 34.27 22.46 -31.89
C CYS A 130 35.13 23.22 -32.91
N GLU A 131 36.25 22.64 -33.33
CA GLU A 131 37.15 23.21 -34.34
C GLU A 131 36.48 23.33 -35.73
N ALA A 132 35.54 22.42 -36.03
CA ALA A 132 34.84 22.39 -37.32
C ALA A 132 33.58 23.27 -37.35
N SER A 133 33.04 23.68 -36.19
CA SER A 133 31.87 24.54 -36.12
C SER A 133 31.88 25.41 -34.87
N SER A 134 31.79 26.73 -35.07
CA SER A 134 31.70 27.70 -33.98
C SER A 134 30.38 27.64 -33.21
N SER A 135 29.37 26.91 -33.70
CA SER A 135 28.04 26.80 -33.12
C SER A 135 27.86 25.67 -32.09
N VAL A 136 28.90 24.89 -31.80
CA VAL A 136 28.85 23.80 -30.80
C VAL A 136 29.81 24.11 -29.67
N SER A 137 29.26 24.30 -28.47
CA SER A 137 29.96 24.66 -27.25
C SER A 137 29.61 23.68 -26.13
N VAL A 138 30.61 23.09 -25.49
CA VAL A 138 30.39 22.09 -24.43
C VAL A 138 31.24 22.39 -23.21
N GLN A 139 30.73 22.03 -22.03
CA GLN A 139 31.46 22.17 -20.78
C GLN A 139 32.60 21.14 -20.75
N GLY A 140 33.84 21.60 -20.56
CA GLY A 140 35.01 20.74 -20.39
C GLY A 140 35.35 20.56 -18.91
N SER A 141 35.76 19.37 -18.50
CA SER A 141 36.41 19.15 -17.22
C SER A 141 37.84 19.70 -17.30
N ILE A 142 38.06 20.92 -16.83
CA ILE A 142 39.41 21.47 -16.62
C ILE A 142 40.00 20.74 -15.41
N SER A 143 41.09 20.01 -15.61
CA SER A 143 41.84 19.34 -14.54
C SER A 143 42.39 20.37 -13.54
N GLU A 144 42.35 20.02 -12.25
CA GLU A 144 42.77 20.77 -11.04
C GLU A 144 44.25 21.21 -10.99
N THR A 145 44.79 21.81 -12.04
CA THR A 145 46.14 22.40 -11.98
C THR A 145 46.14 23.76 -12.66
N ASP A 146 45.75 24.79 -11.92
CA ASP A 146 46.27 26.16 -12.01
C ASP A 146 45.73 26.97 -10.82
N GLU A 147 46.18 26.60 -9.61
CA GLU A 147 46.16 27.49 -8.45
C GLU A 147 47.21 28.60 -8.64
N LEU A 148 46.92 29.62 -9.44
CA LEU A 148 47.68 30.89 -9.40
C LEU A 148 46.91 31.97 -10.17
N GLY A 149 46.13 32.77 -9.43
CA GLY A 149 45.40 33.90 -10.00
C GLY A 149 44.27 34.46 -9.13
N ARG A 150 43.94 33.80 -8.01
CA ARG A 150 43.06 34.35 -6.97
C ARG A 150 43.77 35.47 -6.23
N MET A 151 43.72 36.68 -6.79
CA MET A 151 43.76 37.96 -6.07
C MET A 151 43.62 39.09 -7.10
N LYS A 152 42.36 39.38 -7.47
CA LYS A 152 41.81 40.73 -7.70
C LYS A 152 40.36 40.59 -8.19
N ASP A 153 39.48 41.31 -7.49
CA ASP A 153 38.13 41.72 -7.91
C ASP A 153 36.98 40.70 -7.84
N GLU A 154 36.71 40.20 -6.61
CA GLU A 154 35.43 39.56 -6.25
C GLU A 154 34.21 40.48 -6.48
N ASP A 155 34.41 41.80 -6.42
CA ASP A 155 33.38 42.81 -6.71
C ASP A 155 33.02 42.88 -8.21
N GLU A 156 33.94 42.54 -9.12
CA GLU A 156 33.68 42.56 -10.56
C GLU A 156 32.88 41.33 -11.00
N GLU A 157 33.17 40.16 -10.41
CA GLU A 157 32.39 38.94 -10.64
C GLU A 157 30.95 39.08 -10.12
N LEU A 158 30.76 39.69 -8.94
CA LEU A 158 29.44 39.95 -8.39
C LEU A 158 28.68 40.99 -9.23
N ARG A 159 29.36 42.05 -9.69
CA ARG A 159 28.76 43.03 -10.62
C ARG A 159 28.31 42.39 -11.93
N LEU A 160 29.13 41.53 -12.52
CA LEU A 160 28.79 40.85 -13.78
C LEU A 160 27.62 39.87 -13.60
N ARG A 161 27.52 39.18 -12.45
CA ARG A 161 26.36 38.35 -12.11
C ARG A 161 25.09 39.18 -11.96
N LEU A 162 25.16 40.31 -11.26
CA LEU A 162 24.03 41.20 -11.07
C LEU A 162 23.59 41.86 -12.39
N GLU A 163 24.52 42.24 -13.27
CA GLU A 163 24.18 42.79 -14.58
C GLU A 163 23.61 41.71 -15.53
N ALA A 164 24.10 40.47 -15.46
CA ALA A 164 23.51 39.34 -16.18
C ALA A 164 22.08 39.04 -15.72
N GLN A 165 21.82 39.11 -14.41
CA GLN A 165 20.49 39.02 -13.82
C GLN A 165 19.59 40.17 -14.32
N ARG A 166 20.10 41.40 -14.31
CA ARG A 166 19.36 42.59 -14.74
C ARG A 166 19.00 42.57 -16.22
N ILE A 167 19.90 42.12 -17.09
CA ILE A 167 19.64 41.96 -18.53
C ILE A 167 18.61 40.84 -18.76
N MET A 168 18.65 39.75 -17.97
CA MET A 168 17.62 38.70 -18.00
C MET A 168 16.25 39.23 -17.57
N ASP A 169 16.18 40.00 -16.49
CA ASP A 169 14.95 40.59 -15.99
C ASP A 169 14.35 41.57 -17.01
N GLN A 170 15.20 42.40 -17.64
CA GLN A 170 14.79 43.32 -18.69
C GLN A 170 14.26 42.58 -19.92
N HIS A 171 14.96 41.52 -20.36
CA HIS A 171 14.53 40.72 -21.51
C HIS A 171 13.24 39.91 -21.24
N MET A 172 13.00 39.52 -19.99
CA MET A 172 11.74 38.92 -19.54
C MET A 172 10.59 39.94 -19.56
N LYS A 173 10.84 41.16 -19.06
CA LYS A 173 9.84 42.24 -18.98
C LYS A 173 9.42 42.77 -20.36
N ASP A 174 10.35 42.85 -21.31
CA ASP A 174 10.08 43.31 -22.68
C ASP A 174 9.29 42.29 -23.50
N ARG A 175 9.40 40.98 -23.19
CA ARG A 175 8.64 39.91 -23.87
C ARG A 175 7.31 39.58 -23.21
N TYR A 176 7.18 39.88 -21.91
CA TYR A 176 6.01 39.55 -21.09
C TYR A 176 5.72 40.70 -20.10
N PRO A 177 4.93 41.71 -20.50
CA PRO A 177 4.50 42.75 -19.57
C PRO A 177 3.61 42.14 -18.47
N GLU A 178 3.91 42.46 -17.21
CA GLU A 178 3.17 41.93 -16.05
C GLU A 178 1.77 42.56 -15.93
N GLU A 179 0.73 41.73 -15.82
CA GLU A 179 -0.54 42.07 -15.17
C GLU A 179 -0.49 41.66 -13.69
N ASP A 180 -1.20 42.44 -12.87
CA ASP A 180 -0.96 42.67 -11.44
C ASP A 180 -0.87 41.42 -10.53
N GLN A 181 0.12 41.46 -9.65
CA GLN A 181 0.29 40.57 -8.49
C GLN A 181 -0.59 41.04 -7.32
N GLU A 182 -1.30 40.13 -6.65
CA GLU A 182 -1.18 39.94 -5.19
C GLU A 182 -1.99 38.74 -4.65
N SER A 183 -1.28 37.66 -4.29
CA SER A 183 -1.30 37.11 -2.92
C SER A 183 -0.26 35.99 -2.81
N LYS A 184 0.80 36.26 -2.03
CA LYS A 184 1.92 35.35 -1.76
C LYS A 184 1.46 34.16 -0.88
N PRO A 185 1.97 32.93 -1.10
CA PRO A 185 1.76 31.84 -0.15
C PRO A 185 2.55 32.11 1.13
N LYS A 186 1.85 32.05 2.26
CA LYS A 186 2.42 32.04 3.61
C LYS A 186 3.21 30.74 3.84
N ALA A 187 4.27 30.85 4.65
CA ALA A 187 5.03 29.71 5.16
C ALA A 187 4.08 28.67 5.78
N LEU A 188 4.24 27.40 5.39
CA LEU A 188 3.47 26.29 5.92
C LEU A 188 4.03 25.93 7.31
N ASP A 189 3.58 26.68 8.31
CA ASP A 189 3.54 26.22 9.69
C ASP A 189 2.21 25.45 9.84
N THR A 190 2.24 24.15 9.58
CA THR A 190 1.12 23.26 9.88
C THR A 190 1.64 22.08 10.68
N ASN A 191 1.64 22.28 12.00
CA ASN A 191 1.17 21.34 13.00
C ASN A 191 0.72 19.98 12.43
N LEU A 192 1.68 19.05 12.25
CA LEU A 192 1.48 17.73 11.65
C LEU A 192 0.47 16.88 12.43
N ASP A 193 0.36 17.08 13.75
CA ASP A 193 -0.52 16.31 14.62
C ASP A 193 -2.01 16.53 14.32
N ALA A 194 -2.37 17.68 13.72
CA ALA A 194 -3.75 17.97 13.30
C ALA A 194 -4.13 17.31 11.96
N VAL A 195 -3.15 16.87 11.16
CA VAL A 195 -3.35 16.23 9.84
C VAL A 195 -3.33 14.71 9.95
N MET A 196 -2.64 14.15 10.95
CA MET A 196 -2.59 12.70 11.20
C MET A 196 -3.95 12.05 11.53
N GLY A 197 -4.99 12.84 11.83
CA GLY A 197 -6.31 12.35 12.23
C GLY A 197 -7.31 12.03 11.11
N LYS A 198 -6.94 12.03 9.81
CA LYS A 198 -7.94 11.89 8.73
C LYS A 198 -7.62 11.01 7.53
N LEU A 199 -6.42 10.43 7.43
CA LEU A 199 -6.09 9.55 6.30
C LEU A 199 -6.27 8.08 6.68
N GLY A 200 -6.87 7.30 5.80
CA GLY A 200 -7.02 5.84 5.90
C GLY A 200 -6.60 5.15 4.61
N LEU A 201 -6.66 3.81 4.59
CA LEU A 201 -6.28 3.02 3.40
C LEU A 201 -7.10 3.38 2.15
N ASP A 202 -8.36 3.75 2.34
CA ASP A 202 -9.27 4.10 1.25
C ASP A 202 -8.92 5.42 0.56
N ASP A 203 -8.03 6.23 1.12
CA ASP A 203 -7.54 7.45 0.49
C ASP A 203 -6.46 7.17 -0.56
N PHE A 204 -6.01 5.93 -0.70
CA PHE A 204 -4.92 5.53 -1.60
C PHE A 204 -5.39 4.63 -2.75
N ASN A 205 -4.83 4.86 -3.93
CA ASN A 205 -4.91 3.98 -5.10
C ASN A 205 -3.67 3.09 -5.14
N PHE A 206 -3.80 1.79 -4.85
CA PHE A 206 -2.67 0.85 -4.93
C PHE A 206 -2.37 0.46 -6.38
N ILE A 207 -1.18 0.78 -6.85
CA ILE A 207 -0.79 0.65 -8.26
C ILE A 207 -0.05 -0.66 -8.52
N LYS A 208 1.03 -0.95 -7.77
CA LYS A 208 1.94 -2.05 -8.09
C LYS A 208 2.75 -2.53 -6.88
N VAL A 209 3.08 -3.81 -6.81
CA VAL A 209 4.06 -4.34 -5.83
C VAL A 209 5.47 -3.86 -6.21
N LEU A 210 6.14 -3.13 -5.31
CA LEU A 210 7.54 -2.70 -5.46
C LEU A 210 8.52 -3.75 -4.94
N GLY A 211 8.16 -4.49 -3.89
CA GLY A 211 9.01 -5.51 -3.29
C GLY A 211 8.24 -6.47 -2.39
N LYS A 212 8.80 -7.65 -2.16
CA LYS A 212 8.31 -8.65 -1.21
C LYS A 212 9.43 -8.95 -0.21
N GLY A 213 9.11 -9.00 1.07
CA GLY A 213 10.01 -9.36 2.16
C GLY A 213 9.46 -10.53 2.98
N SER A 214 10.15 -10.91 4.05
CA SER A 214 9.74 -11.98 4.97
C SER A 214 8.36 -11.71 5.59
N PHE A 215 8.16 -10.49 6.12
CA PHE A 215 6.96 -10.14 6.89
C PHE A 215 5.84 -9.52 6.05
N GLY A 216 6.00 -9.42 4.72
CA GLY A 216 4.97 -8.82 3.86
C GLY A 216 5.48 -8.24 2.55
N LYS A 217 4.82 -7.18 2.06
CA LYS A 217 5.07 -6.60 0.74
C LYS A 217 5.08 -5.07 0.77
N VAL A 218 5.87 -4.47 -0.10
CA VAL A 218 5.88 -3.03 -0.34
C VAL A 218 5.11 -2.75 -1.62
N MET A 219 4.13 -1.86 -1.55
CA MET A 219 3.25 -1.46 -2.64
C MET A 219 3.52 0.00 -3.02
N LEU A 220 3.44 0.33 -4.30
CA LEU A 220 3.31 1.69 -4.80
C LEU A 220 1.84 2.08 -4.68
N ALA A 221 1.56 3.22 -4.05
CA ALA A 221 0.23 3.78 -3.95
C ALA A 221 0.22 5.28 -4.30
N GLU A 222 -0.86 5.79 -4.85
CA GLU A 222 -1.08 7.22 -5.13
C GLU A 222 -2.15 7.74 -4.19
N LEU A 223 -1.94 8.93 -3.60
CA LEU A 223 -2.95 9.58 -2.78
C LEU A 223 -4.04 10.18 -3.68
N LYS A 224 -5.29 9.75 -3.49
CA LYS A 224 -6.43 10.16 -4.32
C LYS A 224 -6.58 11.67 -4.33
N GLY A 225 -6.72 12.24 -5.52
CA GLY A 225 -6.86 13.70 -5.71
C GLY A 225 -5.53 14.46 -5.76
N THR A 226 -4.40 13.75 -5.74
CA THR A 226 -3.05 14.34 -5.88
C THR A 226 -2.23 13.52 -6.89
N ASP A 227 -1.16 14.11 -7.42
CA ASP A 227 -0.14 13.38 -8.22
C ASP A 227 0.96 12.76 -7.33
N GLU A 228 0.74 12.70 -6.01
CA GLU A 228 1.73 12.22 -5.05
C GLU A 228 1.65 10.70 -4.90
N VAL A 229 2.83 10.08 -4.98
CA VAL A 229 3.01 8.63 -4.84
C VAL A 229 3.77 8.30 -3.56
N TYR A 230 3.45 7.15 -3.00
CA TYR A 230 3.87 6.64 -1.72
C TYR A 230 4.31 5.19 -1.86
N ALA A 231 5.26 4.77 -1.02
CA ALA A 231 5.54 3.35 -0.84
C ALA A 231 4.84 2.89 0.44
N VAL A 232 4.02 1.85 0.37
CA VAL A 232 3.26 1.32 1.50
C VAL A 232 3.78 -0.07 1.83
N LYS A 233 4.45 -0.23 2.97
CA LYS A 233 4.84 -1.57 3.46
C LYS A 233 3.64 -2.14 4.22
N VAL A 234 3.13 -3.22 3.69
CA VAL A 234 2.05 -4.01 4.27
C VAL A 234 2.70 -5.16 5.02
N LEU A 235 2.60 -5.15 6.34
CA LEU A 235 3.15 -6.18 7.21
C LEU A 235 2.07 -7.07 7.78
N LYS A 236 2.25 -8.38 7.64
CA LYS A 236 1.37 -9.40 8.21
C LYS A 236 1.75 -9.63 9.69
N LYS A 237 0.85 -9.28 10.60
CA LYS A 237 1.12 -9.28 12.05
C LYS A 237 1.23 -10.69 12.63
N ASP A 238 0.51 -11.66 12.07
CA ASP A 238 0.66 -13.09 12.36
C ASP A 238 2.08 -13.59 12.07
N VAL A 239 2.66 -13.22 10.92
CA VAL A 239 4.05 -13.59 10.58
C VAL A 239 5.05 -12.92 11.52
N ILE A 240 4.84 -11.64 11.85
CA ILE A 240 5.69 -10.92 12.83
C ILE A 240 5.65 -11.58 14.22
N LEU A 241 4.46 -12.04 14.65
CA LEU A 241 4.30 -12.71 15.94
C LEU A 241 4.90 -14.11 15.96
N GLN A 242 4.76 -14.87 14.86
CA GLN A 242 5.35 -16.21 14.71
C GLN A 242 6.89 -16.14 14.79
N ASP A 243 7.48 -15.13 14.18
CA ASP A 243 8.93 -14.95 14.12
C ASP A 243 9.50 -14.17 15.33
N ASP A 244 8.68 -13.84 16.33
CA ASP A 244 9.04 -13.03 17.52
C ASP A 244 9.66 -11.65 17.19
N ASP A 245 9.28 -11.08 16.03
CA ASP A 245 9.89 -9.88 15.44
C ASP A 245 9.11 -8.58 15.75
N VAL A 246 8.31 -8.60 16.83
CA VAL A 246 7.48 -7.46 17.25
C VAL A 246 8.34 -6.26 17.60
N GLU A 247 9.40 -6.45 18.39
CA GLU A 247 10.29 -5.35 18.79
C GLU A 247 11.05 -4.78 17.59
N CYS A 248 11.51 -5.63 16.66
CA CYS A 248 12.15 -5.22 15.42
C CYS A 248 11.21 -4.33 14.59
N THR A 249 9.96 -4.76 14.41
CA THR A 249 8.93 -4.01 13.67
C THR A 249 8.62 -2.67 14.34
N MET A 250 8.47 -2.65 15.66
CA MET A 250 8.19 -1.42 16.42
C MET A 250 9.39 -0.48 16.46
N THR A 251 10.61 -1.01 16.42
CA THR A 251 11.85 -0.24 16.31
C THR A 251 11.97 0.40 14.93
N GLU A 252 11.69 -0.35 13.85
CA GLU A 252 11.64 0.20 12.49
C GLU A 252 10.65 1.37 12.42
N ARG A 253 9.44 1.19 12.97
CA ARG A 253 8.43 2.28 13.06
C ARG A 253 8.99 3.54 13.71
N ARG A 254 9.58 3.40 14.90
CA ARG A 254 10.11 4.52 15.69
C ARG A 254 11.22 5.25 14.94
N ILE A 255 12.11 4.51 14.27
CA ILE A 255 13.20 5.09 13.47
C ILE A 255 12.63 5.92 12.32
N LEU A 256 11.63 5.39 11.59
CA LEU A 256 11.02 6.09 10.46
C LEU A 256 10.22 7.33 10.88
N ASP A 257 9.57 7.26 12.03
CA ASP A 257 8.87 8.39 12.65
C ASP A 257 9.84 9.51 13.05
N MET A 258 10.94 9.15 13.73
CA MET A 258 12.02 10.09 14.06
C MET A 258 12.71 10.68 12.83
N ALA A 259 12.78 9.91 11.73
CA ALA A 259 13.41 10.31 10.48
C ALA A 259 12.58 11.35 9.68
N ALA A 260 11.36 11.69 10.11
CA ALA A 260 10.46 12.62 9.41
C ALA A 260 11.11 13.99 9.06
N HIS A 261 12.14 14.40 9.81
CA HIS A 261 12.82 15.68 9.64
C HIS A 261 14.24 15.55 9.08
N HIS A 262 14.68 14.35 8.67
CA HIS A 262 16.05 14.10 8.24
C HIS A 262 16.16 14.06 6.70
N PRO A 263 17.07 14.86 6.08
CA PRO A 263 17.11 15.06 4.63
C PRO A 263 17.54 13.83 3.79
N PHE A 264 18.06 12.78 4.44
CA PHE A 264 18.59 11.58 3.77
C PHE A 264 17.96 10.26 4.25
N LEU A 265 16.99 10.31 5.17
CA LEU A 265 16.34 9.10 5.69
C LEU A 265 14.87 9.10 5.25
N THR A 266 14.34 7.91 5.02
CA THR A 266 12.93 7.76 4.67
C THR A 266 12.06 8.06 5.87
N ALA A 267 11.11 8.97 5.68
CA ALA A 267 10.14 9.36 6.69
C ALA A 267 8.91 8.43 6.67
N LEU A 268 8.39 8.13 7.86
CA LEU A 268 7.04 7.62 8.01
C LEU A 268 6.05 8.76 7.77
N HIS A 269 5.17 8.62 6.78
CA HIS A 269 4.10 9.59 6.53
C HIS A 269 2.88 9.30 7.40
N SER A 270 2.48 8.03 7.44
CA SER A 270 1.33 7.55 8.19
C SER A 270 1.49 6.08 8.51
N CYS A 271 0.81 5.60 9.55
CA CYS A 271 0.76 4.19 9.89
C CYS A 271 -0.70 3.84 10.17
N PHE A 272 -1.18 2.75 9.57
CA PHE A 272 -2.55 2.29 9.75
C PHE A 272 -2.57 0.86 10.27
N GLN A 273 -3.63 0.54 11.00
CA GLN A 273 -4.01 -0.82 11.31
C GLN A 273 -5.38 -1.05 10.69
N THR A 274 -5.60 -2.24 10.16
CA THR A 274 -6.92 -2.60 9.61
C THR A 274 -7.90 -2.78 10.76
N GLU A 275 -8.63 -1.72 11.08
CA GLU A 275 -9.60 -1.70 12.18
C GLU A 275 -10.90 -2.46 11.81
N VAL A 276 -11.36 -3.35 12.69
CA VAL A 276 -12.66 -4.05 12.57
C VAL A 276 -13.75 -3.34 13.36
N ILE A 277 -13.37 -2.68 14.46
CA ILE A 277 -14.31 -2.09 15.42
C ILE A 277 -15.08 -0.89 14.85
N PRO A 278 -14.47 0.08 14.13
CA PRO A 278 -15.20 1.25 13.64
C PRO A 278 -16.33 0.91 12.65
N PRO A 279 -16.17 0.01 11.66
CA PRO A 279 -17.28 -0.47 10.85
C PRO A 279 -18.40 -1.11 11.67
N VAL A 280 -18.05 -1.96 12.65
CA VAL A 280 -19.04 -2.65 13.51
C VAL A 280 -19.82 -1.65 14.36
N ASN A 281 -19.13 -0.70 15.01
CA ASN A 281 -19.75 0.35 15.79
C ASN A 281 -20.69 1.23 14.94
N ARG A 282 -20.25 1.62 13.74
CA ARG A 282 -21.08 2.38 12.80
C ARG A 282 -22.37 1.64 12.45
N ILE A 283 -22.28 0.34 12.19
CA ILE A 283 -23.45 -0.51 11.89
C ILE A 283 -24.41 -0.51 13.08
N LEU A 284 -23.92 -0.65 14.31
CA LEU A 284 -24.76 -0.62 15.51
C LEU A 284 -25.43 0.75 15.73
N GLU A 285 -24.76 1.85 15.39
CA GLU A 285 -25.30 3.21 15.56
C GLU A 285 -26.31 3.59 14.48
N GLU A 286 -26.07 3.20 13.23
CA GLU A 286 -26.90 3.60 12.09
C GLU A 286 -28.15 2.75 11.92
N ASN A 287 -28.25 1.63 12.64
CA ASN A 287 -29.28 0.63 12.49
C ASN A 287 -29.92 0.27 13.82
N ARG A 288 -31.21 -0.09 13.77
CA ARG A 288 -31.91 -0.65 14.91
C ARG A 288 -32.18 -2.12 14.63
N PHE A 289 -31.33 -2.99 15.15
CA PHE A 289 -31.53 -4.44 15.07
C PHE A 289 -32.53 -4.91 16.11
N ASP A 290 -33.35 -5.91 15.77
CA ASP A 290 -34.28 -6.53 16.71
C ASP A 290 -33.55 -7.33 17.80
N VAL A 291 -32.37 -7.86 17.45
CA VAL A 291 -31.49 -8.62 18.34
C VAL A 291 -30.04 -8.33 17.96
N VAL A 292 -29.19 -8.07 18.96
CA VAL A 292 -27.74 -8.01 18.82
C VAL A 292 -27.13 -9.15 19.62
N VAL A 293 -26.18 -9.86 19.02
CA VAL A 293 -25.53 -11.02 19.63
C VAL A 293 -24.02 -10.81 19.59
N TYR A 294 -23.36 -10.94 20.74
CA TYR A 294 -21.90 -10.99 20.82
C TYR A 294 -21.47 -12.41 21.19
N SER A 295 -20.64 -13.02 20.35
CA SER A 295 -20.00 -14.30 20.67
C SER A 295 -18.61 -14.05 21.26
N LEU A 296 -18.27 -14.75 22.33
CA LEU A 296 -16.97 -14.69 22.99
C LEU A 296 -16.36 -16.08 23.01
N ASP A 297 -15.15 -16.24 22.49
CA ASP A 297 -14.34 -17.41 22.83
C ASP A 297 -14.04 -17.40 24.33
N TRP A 298 -14.24 -18.53 24.99
CA TRP A 298 -14.22 -18.63 26.44
C TRP A 298 -13.64 -19.97 26.91
N HIS A 299 -12.36 -20.16 26.61
CA HIS A 299 -11.68 -21.45 26.70
C HIS A 299 -11.09 -21.74 28.09
N PRO A 300 -11.30 -22.92 28.67
CA PRO A 300 -10.61 -23.31 29.91
C PRO A 300 -9.09 -23.43 29.67
N GLU A 301 -8.29 -23.35 30.74
CA GLU A 301 -6.81 -23.40 30.66
C GLU A 301 -6.28 -24.65 29.94
N ASN A 302 -6.98 -25.77 30.09
CA ASN A 302 -6.64 -27.05 29.50
C ASN A 302 -7.38 -27.34 28.18
N HIS A 303 -7.88 -26.33 27.47
CA HIS A 303 -8.65 -26.53 26.24
C HIS A 303 -7.87 -27.28 25.13
N VAL A 304 -8.56 -28.17 24.40
CA VAL A 304 -8.01 -29.08 23.36
C VAL A 304 -7.40 -28.34 22.17
N SER A 305 -7.87 -27.12 21.90
CA SER A 305 -7.41 -26.34 20.75
C SER A 305 -6.04 -25.68 20.97
N PHE A 306 -5.49 -25.68 22.19
CA PHE A 306 -4.21 -25.03 22.47
C PHE A 306 -3.04 -25.95 22.15
N ILE A 307 -2.06 -25.43 21.39
CA ILE A 307 -0.82 -26.16 21.06
C ILE A 307 -0.10 -26.67 22.32
N ASP A 308 -0.04 -25.85 23.38
CA ASP A 308 0.60 -26.23 24.64
C ASP A 308 -0.05 -27.45 25.29
N ASN A 309 -1.32 -27.71 24.97
CA ASN A 309 -2.12 -28.79 25.55
C ASN A 309 -2.20 -30.02 24.64
N VAL A 310 -1.48 -30.05 23.51
CA VAL A 310 -1.54 -31.16 22.54
C VAL A 310 -1.22 -32.52 23.18
N HIS A 311 -0.29 -32.54 24.15
CA HIS A 311 0.14 -33.73 24.86
C HIS A 311 -0.86 -34.22 25.93
N MET A 312 -1.92 -33.47 26.21
CA MET A 312 -2.91 -33.82 27.23
C MET A 312 -3.95 -34.83 26.74
N ARG A 313 -4.06 -35.05 25.42
CA ARG A 313 -4.98 -36.04 24.82
C ARG A 313 -4.21 -37.04 23.97
N SER A 314 -4.79 -38.23 23.83
CA SER A 314 -4.30 -39.25 22.91
C SER A 314 -4.53 -38.82 21.46
N LEU A 315 -3.50 -38.90 20.62
CA LEU A 315 -3.66 -38.77 19.18
C LEU A 315 -4.30 -40.04 18.61
N HIS A 316 -5.25 -39.87 17.70
CA HIS A 316 -5.87 -40.98 16.99
C HIS A 316 -4.85 -41.64 16.05
N SER A 317 -4.98 -42.95 15.84
CA SER A 317 -4.08 -43.75 14.99
C SER A 317 -3.92 -43.24 13.54
N SER A 318 -4.88 -42.45 13.04
CA SER A 318 -4.84 -41.85 11.71
C SER A 318 -4.15 -40.49 11.66
N CYS A 319 -3.76 -39.91 12.80
CA CYS A 319 -3.02 -38.66 12.84
C CYS A 319 -1.62 -38.87 12.27
N LYS A 320 -1.23 -38.04 11.31
CA LYS A 320 0.09 -38.14 10.66
C LYS A 320 1.20 -37.43 11.44
N LEU A 321 0.83 -36.59 12.39
CA LEU A 321 1.74 -35.77 13.18
C LEU A 321 1.92 -36.39 14.56
N MET A 322 3.13 -36.29 15.10
CA MET A 322 3.44 -36.61 16.49
C MET A 322 3.34 -35.35 17.34
N CYS A 323 2.97 -35.46 18.62
CA CYS A 323 2.85 -34.31 19.54
C CYS A 323 4.10 -33.41 19.53
N GLU A 324 5.29 -34.01 19.50
CA GLU A 324 6.58 -33.32 19.54
C GLU A 324 6.90 -32.54 18.24
N GLU A 325 6.23 -32.89 17.14
CA GLU A 325 6.43 -32.29 15.82
C GLU A 325 5.36 -31.25 15.46
N THR A 326 4.26 -31.19 16.24
CA THR A 326 3.15 -30.28 15.98
C THR A 326 3.55 -28.82 16.18
N GLN A 327 3.05 -27.98 15.28
CA GLN A 327 3.21 -26.53 15.33
C GLN A 327 1.86 -25.84 15.46
N VAL A 328 1.90 -24.55 15.80
CA VAL A 328 0.72 -23.70 15.77
C VAL A 328 0.11 -23.73 14.36
N TYR A 329 -1.22 -23.79 14.29
CA TYR A 329 -2.04 -23.88 13.07
C TYR A 329 -2.07 -25.23 12.37
N ASP A 330 -1.32 -26.23 12.84
CA ASP A 330 -1.46 -27.60 12.37
C ASP A 330 -2.84 -28.16 12.73
N THR A 331 -3.36 -29.04 11.88
CA THR A 331 -4.54 -29.85 12.19
C THR A 331 -4.10 -31.23 12.65
N VAL A 332 -4.46 -31.58 13.87
CA VAL A 332 -4.25 -32.91 14.45
C VAL A 332 -5.57 -33.68 14.53
N ILE A 333 -5.47 -34.99 14.77
CA ILE A 333 -6.64 -35.85 14.95
C ILE A 333 -6.51 -36.50 16.33
N PHE A 334 -7.38 -36.10 17.26
CA PHE A 334 -7.43 -36.65 18.61
C PHE A 334 -8.38 -37.84 18.71
N ASP A 335 -8.12 -38.72 19.67
CA ASP A 335 -9.07 -39.71 20.21
C ASP A 335 -9.39 -39.33 21.66
N VAL A 336 -10.19 -38.28 21.81
CA VAL A 336 -10.39 -37.61 23.11
C VAL A 336 -11.11 -38.53 24.12
N ASN A 337 -11.98 -39.41 23.63
CA ASN A 337 -12.73 -40.36 24.46
C ASN A 337 -11.99 -41.70 24.69
N ASN A 338 -10.84 -41.90 24.03
CA ASN A 338 -10.15 -43.19 23.95
C ASN A 338 -11.05 -44.34 23.47
N ASP A 339 -11.99 -44.04 22.55
CA ASP A 339 -12.93 -44.99 21.97
C ASP A 339 -12.65 -45.26 20.48
N GLY A 340 -11.57 -44.67 19.94
CA GLY A 340 -11.20 -44.73 18.55
C GLY A 340 -11.99 -43.78 17.64
N THR A 341 -12.78 -42.85 18.19
CA THR A 341 -13.49 -41.85 17.39
C THR A 341 -12.54 -40.71 17.02
N PRO A 342 -12.24 -40.50 15.72
CA PRO A 342 -11.36 -39.42 15.31
C PRO A 342 -12.05 -38.06 15.45
N MET A 343 -11.35 -37.09 16.04
CA MET A 343 -11.75 -35.69 16.09
C MET A 343 -10.65 -34.81 15.50
N GLU A 344 -10.93 -34.15 14.38
CA GLU A 344 -10.03 -33.16 13.81
C GLU A 344 -10.03 -31.87 14.64
N GLN A 345 -8.85 -31.37 14.98
CA GLN A 345 -8.68 -30.12 15.72
C GLN A 345 -7.52 -29.33 15.13
N LYS A 346 -7.79 -28.08 14.74
CA LYS A 346 -6.74 -27.11 14.41
C LYS A 346 -6.15 -26.55 15.70
N LEU A 347 -4.83 -26.54 15.81
CA LEU A 347 -4.13 -26.06 16.99
C LEU A 347 -3.88 -24.55 16.89
N TRP A 348 -4.05 -23.86 18.01
CA TRP A 348 -3.91 -22.42 18.14
C TRP A 348 -2.96 -22.07 19.29
N PRO A 349 -2.36 -20.87 19.30
CA PRO A 349 -1.76 -20.35 20.52
C PRO A 349 -2.81 -20.26 21.62
N ARG A 350 -2.40 -20.26 22.88
CA ARG A 350 -3.32 -19.96 23.99
C ARG A 350 -3.99 -18.61 23.78
N HIS A 351 -5.33 -18.60 23.80
CA HIS A 351 -6.12 -17.40 23.57
C HIS A 351 -7.45 -17.48 24.31
N CYS A 352 -8.04 -16.31 24.58
CA CYS A 352 -9.39 -16.18 25.15
C CYS A 352 -9.65 -17.10 26.36
N VAL A 353 -8.65 -17.22 27.23
CA VAL A 353 -8.72 -18.05 28.43
C VAL A 353 -9.73 -17.45 29.41
N GLN A 354 -10.59 -18.27 29.99
CA GLN A 354 -11.63 -17.84 30.90
C GLN A 354 -11.10 -16.94 32.02
N ASN A 355 -11.80 -15.84 32.26
CA ASN A 355 -11.48 -14.83 33.29
C ASN A 355 -10.13 -14.12 33.10
N THR A 356 -9.62 -14.08 31.87
CA THR A 356 -8.44 -13.28 31.51
C THR A 356 -8.82 -12.09 30.66
N TRP A 357 -8.00 -11.04 30.68
CA TRP A 357 -8.17 -9.86 29.83
C TRP A 357 -8.32 -10.23 28.34
N GLY A 358 -7.65 -11.30 27.90
CA GLY A 358 -7.64 -11.74 26.50
C GLY A 358 -8.97 -12.31 26.02
N ALA A 359 -9.91 -12.58 26.93
CA ALA A 359 -11.24 -13.12 26.65
C ALA A 359 -12.36 -12.05 26.78
N GLU A 360 -12.01 -10.83 27.19
CA GLU A 360 -12.95 -9.72 27.26
C GLU A 360 -13.22 -9.13 25.87
N LEU A 361 -14.38 -8.47 25.70
CA LEU A 361 -14.64 -7.67 24.51
C LEU A 361 -13.68 -6.47 24.49
N HIS A 362 -13.25 -6.06 23.30
CA HIS A 362 -12.40 -4.89 23.14
C HIS A 362 -13.08 -3.63 23.70
N GLU A 363 -12.34 -2.78 24.42
CA GLU A 363 -12.87 -1.57 25.09
C GLU A 363 -13.60 -0.60 24.15
N ASP A 364 -13.07 -0.40 22.94
CA ASP A 364 -13.69 0.43 21.90
C ASP A 364 -14.93 -0.19 21.24
N LEU A 365 -15.22 -1.48 21.45
CA LEU A 365 -16.41 -2.10 20.88
C LEU A 365 -17.66 -1.62 21.64
N LYS A 366 -18.59 -0.99 20.91
CA LYS A 366 -19.88 -0.63 21.47
C LYS A 366 -20.69 -1.88 21.74
N VAL A 367 -21.16 -2.02 22.97
CA VAL A 367 -22.02 -3.13 23.42
C VAL A 367 -23.45 -2.62 23.55
N ALA A 368 -24.38 -3.22 22.80
CA ALA A 368 -25.80 -2.90 22.93
C ALA A 368 -26.35 -3.36 24.30
N GLU A 369 -27.23 -2.54 24.90
CA GLU A 369 -27.74 -2.74 26.27
C GLU A 369 -28.46 -4.09 26.46
N ASP A 370 -29.28 -4.50 25.48
CA ASP A 370 -30.06 -5.75 25.50
C ASP A 370 -29.40 -6.89 24.69
N ALA A 371 -28.08 -6.87 24.55
CA ALA A 371 -27.39 -7.85 23.73
C ALA A 371 -27.35 -9.25 24.37
N ILE A 372 -27.44 -10.28 23.52
CA ILE A 372 -27.24 -11.67 23.92
C ILE A 372 -25.74 -11.97 23.86
N LEU A 373 -25.17 -12.37 24.99
CA LEU A 373 -23.78 -12.86 25.06
C LEU A 373 -23.76 -14.38 24.92
N VAL A 374 -22.97 -14.89 23.98
CA VAL A 374 -22.79 -16.33 23.76
C VAL A 374 -21.32 -16.69 23.99
N TYR A 375 -21.05 -17.45 25.04
CA TYR A 375 -19.72 -17.98 25.32
C TYR A 375 -19.52 -19.31 24.60
N LYS A 376 -18.49 -19.41 23.77
CA LYS A 376 -18.20 -20.60 22.94
C LYS A 376 -16.85 -21.21 23.32
N GLY A 377 -16.67 -22.50 23.03
CA GLY A 377 -15.43 -23.24 23.32
C GLY A 377 -15.20 -23.47 24.82
N THR A 378 -16.27 -23.57 25.61
CA THR A 378 -16.21 -23.73 27.07
C THR A 378 -15.91 -25.16 27.50
N ASP A 379 -16.12 -26.14 26.63
CA ASP A 379 -15.81 -27.54 26.86
C ASP A 379 -14.31 -27.77 26.64
N PRO A 380 -13.55 -28.30 27.63
CA PRO A 380 -12.12 -28.52 27.47
C PRO A 380 -11.77 -29.46 26.31
N ASP A 381 -12.68 -30.33 25.91
CA ASP A 381 -12.46 -31.43 24.98
C ASP A 381 -13.16 -31.24 23.64
N THR A 382 -13.87 -30.13 23.42
CA THR A 382 -14.50 -29.81 22.13
C THR A 382 -14.46 -28.32 21.86
N ASP A 383 -13.84 -27.96 20.75
CA ASP A 383 -13.80 -26.59 20.26
C ASP A 383 -15.11 -26.18 19.56
N SER A 384 -15.38 -24.88 19.48
CA SER A 384 -16.62 -24.35 18.93
C SER A 384 -16.39 -23.04 18.18
N TYR A 385 -16.28 -23.13 16.86
CA TYR A 385 -16.11 -21.94 16.03
C TYR A 385 -17.43 -21.21 15.74
N SER A 386 -18.51 -21.95 15.54
CA SER A 386 -19.81 -21.37 15.24
C SER A 386 -20.54 -20.96 16.51
N VAL A 387 -21.30 -19.87 16.43
CA VAL A 387 -22.21 -19.47 17.50
C VAL A 387 -23.47 -20.36 17.58
N PHE A 388 -23.75 -21.19 16.57
CA PHE A 388 -24.93 -22.06 16.53
C PHE A 388 -24.67 -23.48 17.04
N TRP A 389 -23.49 -24.01 16.74
CA TRP A 389 -23.13 -25.40 16.99
C TRP A 389 -21.66 -25.50 17.39
N ASP A 390 -21.35 -26.45 18.27
CA ASP A 390 -19.97 -26.89 18.45
C ASP A 390 -19.42 -27.56 17.17
N ASN A 391 -18.11 -27.78 17.11
CA ASN A 391 -17.47 -28.35 15.91
C ASN A 391 -17.94 -29.79 15.63
N ASN A 392 -18.45 -30.50 16.63
CA ASN A 392 -18.97 -31.87 16.53
C ASN A 392 -20.47 -31.93 16.22
N LYS A 393 -21.16 -30.79 16.12
CA LYS A 393 -22.63 -30.63 16.09
C LYS A 393 -23.36 -31.41 17.20
N LYS A 394 -22.73 -31.62 18.35
CA LYS A 394 -23.29 -32.38 19.48
C LYS A 394 -24.06 -31.47 20.43
N PHE A 395 -23.52 -30.28 20.70
CA PHE A 395 -24.17 -29.25 21.49
C PHE A 395 -24.69 -28.12 20.58
N HIS A 396 -25.99 -27.87 20.70
CA HIS A 396 -26.67 -26.74 20.08
C HIS A 396 -26.70 -25.59 21.08
N THR A 397 -26.27 -24.39 20.67
CA THR A 397 -26.40 -23.22 21.54
C THR A 397 -27.87 -22.82 21.64
N THR A 398 -28.29 -22.21 22.75
CA THR A 398 -29.68 -21.74 22.89
C THR A 398 -30.04 -20.60 21.93
N LEU A 399 -29.07 -20.11 21.14
CA LEU A 399 -29.23 -18.96 20.28
C LEU A 399 -30.28 -19.19 19.19
N ASN A 400 -30.26 -20.32 18.48
CA ASN A 400 -31.20 -20.55 17.39
C ASN A 400 -32.65 -20.56 17.89
N GLU A 401 -32.91 -21.16 19.04
CA GLU A 401 -34.25 -21.15 19.65
C GLU A 401 -34.69 -19.73 19.99
N GLU A 402 -33.79 -18.91 20.51
CA GLU A 402 -34.07 -17.52 20.85
C GLU A 402 -34.33 -16.65 19.62
N LEU A 403 -33.53 -16.82 18.56
CA LEU A 403 -33.73 -16.15 17.27
C LEU A 403 -35.05 -16.55 16.63
N GLN A 404 -35.39 -17.85 16.65
CA GLN A 404 -36.66 -18.36 16.14
C GLN A 404 -37.86 -17.85 16.93
N LYS A 405 -37.79 -17.83 18.28
CA LYS A 405 -38.84 -17.26 19.14
C LYS A 405 -39.10 -15.80 18.83
N ARG A 406 -38.06 -15.05 18.49
CA ARG A 406 -38.14 -13.63 18.10
C ARG A 406 -38.53 -13.41 16.64
N GLY A 407 -38.71 -14.48 15.87
CA GLY A 407 -39.09 -14.40 14.46
C GLY A 407 -38.01 -13.80 13.56
N VAL A 408 -36.74 -13.94 13.94
CA VAL A 408 -35.61 -13.45 13.15
C VAL A 408 -35.56 -14.20 11.82
N THR A 409 -35.40 -13.46 10.72
CA THR A 409 -35.36 -14.04 9.36
C THR A 409 -34.07 -13.73 8.61
N ASP A 410 -33.31 -12.74 9.07
CA ASP A 410 -32.05 -12.30 8.48
C ASP A 410 -30.99 -12.21 9.58
N VAL A 411 -29.78 -12.65 9.25
CA VAL A 411 -28.63 -12.59 10.14
C VAL A 411 -27.51 -11.84 9.43
N PHE A 412 -27.03 -10.79 10.07
CA PHE A 412 -25.85 -10.02 9.65
C PHE A 412 -24.66 -10.49 10.47
N VAL A 413 -23.62 -11.01 9.81
CA VAL A 413 -22.44 -11.58 10.46
C VAL A 413 -21.24 -10.66 10.20
N CYS A 414 -20.56 -10.27 11.27
CA CYS A 414 -19.31 -9.52 11.25
C CYS A 414 -18.39 -9.97 12.41
N GLY A 415 -17.11 -9.57 12.39
CA GLY A 415 -16.18 -9.83 13.48
C GLY A 415 -14.96 -10.68 13.08
N VAL A 416 -14.47 -11.47 14.03
CA VAL A 416 -13.21 -12.22 13.87
C VAL A 416 -13.34 -13.67 14.38
N ALA A 417 -12.57 -14.62 13.86
CA ALA A 417 -11.81 -14.53 12.61
C ALA A 417 -12.71 -14.83 11.40
N TYR A 418 -12.54 -14.07 10.30
CA TYR A 418 -13.32 -14.13 9.05
C TYR A 418 -13.43 -15.57 8.52
N ASP A 419 -12.29 -16.24 8.45
CA ASP A 419 -12.07 -17.59 7.91
C ASP A 419 -12.28 -18.72 8.92
N VAL A 420 -12.63 -18.40 10.17
CA VAL A 420 -12.81 -19.40 11.24
C VAL A 420 -14.20 -19.25 11.86
N CYS A 421 -14.35 -18.37 12.84
CA CYS A 421 -15.59 -18.24 13.62
C CYS A 421 -16.70 -17.58 12.81
N VAL A 422 -16.35 -16.55 12.03
CA VAL A 422 -17.28 -15.90 11.10
C VAL A 422 -17.67 -16.89 10.01
N ALA A 423 -16.71 -17.59 9.39
CA ALA A 423 -16.99 -18.61 8.37
C ALA A 423 -17.94 -19.70 8.87
N ALA A 424 -17.65 -20.30 10.03
CA ALA A 424 -18.47 -21.34 10.63
C ALA A 424 -19.86 -20.82 11.04
N THR A 425 -19.94 -19.60 11.56
CA THR A 425 -21.21 -18.94 11.91
C THR A 425 -22.05 -18.66 10.69
N THR A 426 -21.47 -18.08 9.63
CA THR A 426 -22.14 -17.80 8.36
C THR A 426 -22.63 -19.09 7.70
N LYS A 427 -21.80 -20.14 7.67
CA LYS A 427 -22.20 -21.45 7.14
C LYS A 427 -23.39 -22.02 7.91
N HIS A 428 -23.33 -22.08 9.22
CA HIS A 428 -24.43 -22.63 10.02
C HIS A 428 -25.69 -21.76 9.96
N ALA A 429 -25.59 -20.44 9.94
CA ALA A 429 -26.75 -19.57 9.73
C ALA A 429 -27.48 -19.88 8.40
N ILE A 430 -26.72 -20.16 7.34
CA ILE A 430 -27.28 -20.57 6.05
C ILE A 430 -27.97 -21.93 6.16
N GLU A 431 -27.34 -22.91 6.81
CA GLU A 431 -27.87 -24.27 7.02
C GLU A 431 -29.16 -24.27 7.87
N GLU A 432 -29.23 -23.41 8.88
CA GLU A 432 -30.41 -23.19 9.72
C GLU A 432 -31.55 -22.45 8.98
N GLY A 433 -31.30 -21.97 7.76
CA GLY A 433 -32.31 -21.36 6.89
C GLY A 433 -32.39 -19.84 6.97
N TYR A 434 -31.52 -19.17 7.74
CA TYR A 434 -31.49 -17.71 7.79
C TYR A 434 -31.03 -17.11 6.46
N ARG A 435 -31.60 -15.96 6.09
CA ARG A 435 -31.02 -15.10 5.06
C ARG A 435 -29.76 -14.49 5.64
N THR A 436 -28.61 -14.88 5.12
CA THR A 436 -27.33 -14.59 5.76
C THR A 436 -26.57 -13.54 4.96
N ILE A 437 -26.18 -12.46 5.64
CA ILE A 437 -25.42 -11.34 5.09
C ILE A 437 -24.09 -11.27 5.82
N LEU A 438 -22.99 -11.46 5.10
CA LEU A 438 -21.63 -11.33 5.59
C LEU A 438 -21.11 -9.91 5.32
N ILE A 439 -20.72 -9.20 6.38
CA ILE A 439 -20.23 -7.82 6.31
C ILE A 439 -18.71 -7.83 6.18
N ASP A 440 -18.23 -7.54 4.99
CA ASP A 440 -16.88 -7.83 4.56
C ASP A 440 -15.79 -6.96 5.23
N ASP A 441 -16.00 -5.64 5.25
CA ASP A 441 -15.12 -4.67 5.89
C ASP A 441 -15.23 -4.67 7.42
N GLY A 442 -16.31 -5.24 7.94
CA GLY A 442 -16.51 -5.53 9.36
C GLY A 442 -15.90 -6.86 9.81
N CYS A 443 -15.08 -7.51 8.99
CA CYS A 443 -14.44 -8.78 9.33
C CYS A 443 -12.91 -8.77 9.11
N ARG A 444 -12.20 -9.64 9.84
CA ARG A 444 -10.79 -9.91 9.61
C ARG A 444 -10.43 -11.35 9.93
N GLY A 445 -9.60 -11.98 9.10
CA GLY A 445 -9.23 -13.40 9.21
C GLY A 445 -7.73 -13.63 9.19
N VAL A 446 -7.34 -14.89 9.36
CA VAL A 446 -5.95 -15.35 9.44
C VAL A 446 -5.37 -15.55 8.04
N SER A 447 -6.11 -16.25 7.17
CA SER A 447 -5.64 -16.71 5.85
C SER A 447 -6.39 -16.01 4.71
N GLU A 448 -5.66 -15.38 3.77
CA GLU A 448 -6.27 -14.76 2.59
C GLU A 448 -7.01 -15.78 1.70
N GLU A 449 -6.50 -17.01 1.61
CA GLU A 449 -7.10 -18.10 0.85
C GLU A 449 -8.43 -18.53 1.50
N ASP A 450 -8.43 -18.75 2.82
CA ASP A 450 -9.63 -19.20 3.53
C ASP A 450 -10.69 -18.09 3.63
N ILE A 451 -10.27 -16.81 3.66
CA ILE A 451 -11.17 -15.65 3.53
C ILE A 451 -11.86 -15.67 2.17
N ALA A 452 -11.10 -15.89 1.09
CA ALA A 452 -11.66 -15.97 -0.26
C ALA A 452 -12.64 -17.15 -0.37
N ALA A 453 -12.26 -18.32 0.14
CA ALA A 453 -13.13 -19.50 0.19
C ALA A 453 -14.43 -19.24 0.99
N THR A 454 -14.35 -18.50 2.10
CA THR A 454 -15.52 -18.12 2.91
C THR A 454 -16.48 -17.22 2.13
N ARG A 455 -15.94 -16.23 1.40
CA ARG A 455 -16.75 -15.35 0.52
C ARG A 455 -17.44 -16.14 -0.58
N GLU A 456 -16.69 -16.99 -1.28
CA GLU A 456 -17.20 -17.83 -2.36
C GLU A 456 -18.28 -18.79 -1.86
N HIS A 457 -18.04 -19.47 -0.74
CA HIS A 457 -19.01 -20.35 -0.10
C HIS A 457 -20.30 -19.60 0.26
N THR A 458 -20.18 -18.40 0.83
CA THR A 458 -21.34 -17.58 1.20
C THR A 458 -22.20 -17.26 -0.02
N ILE A 459 -21.58 -16.79 -1.11
CA ILE A 459 -22.28 -16.44 -2.35
C ILE A 459 -22.88 -17.69 -3.02
N ALA A 460 -22.12 -18.78 -3.10
CA ALA A 460 -22.56 -20.04 -3.71
C ALA A 460 -23.80 -20.64 -3.01
N ASN A 461 -23.95 -20.38 -1.71
CA ASN A 461 -25.08 -20.84 -0.90
C ASN A 461 -26.14 -19.76 -0.65
N GLN A 462 -26.29 -18.82 -1.60
CA GLN A 462 -27.32 -17.78 -1.61
C GLN A 462 -27.27 -16.81 -0.40
N GLY A 463 -26.12 -16.71 0.26
CA GLY A 463 -25.79 -15.60 1.15
C GLY A 463 -25.37 -14.37 0.35
N LEU A 464 -25.24 -13.24 1.05
CA LEU A 464 -24.80 -11.97 0.46
C LEU A 464 -23.53 -11.50 1.15
N VAL A 465 -22.54 -11.06 0.39
CA VAL A 465 -21.34 -10.39 0.91
C VAL A 465 -21.46 -8.91 0.60
N VAL A 466 -21.37 -8.06 1.62
CA VAL A 466 -21.61 -6.60 1.48
C VAL A 466 -20.59 -5.79 2.26
N HIS A 467 -20.49 -4.52 1.91
CA HIS A 467 -19.81 -3.52 2.73
C HIS A 467 -20.74 -2.95 3.81
N SER A 468 -20.21 -2.54 4.95
CA SER A 468 -20.94 -1.99 6.11
C SER A 468 -21.86 -0.83 5.74
N SER A 469 -21.41 0.02 4.81
CA SER A 469 -22.18 1.15 4.25
C SER A 469 -23.51 0.76 3.59
N GLN A 470 -23.67 -0.51 3.20
CA GLN A 470 -24.89 -1.02 2.57
C GLN A 470 -25.89 -1.57 3.60
N VAL A 471 -25.45 -1.85 4.83
CA VAL A 471 -26.26 -2.52 5.86
C VAL A 471 -27.51 -1.71 6.18
N LYS A 472 -27.42 -0.38 6.22
CA LYS A 472 -28.57 0.49 6.50
C LYS A 472 -29.74 0.31 5.56
N ASN A 473 -29.47 0.24 4.26
CA ASN A 473 -30.55 0.06 3.29
C ASN A 473 -31.13 -1.35 3.32
N LEU A 474 -30.29 -2.36 3.62
CA LEU A 474 -30.72 -3.75 3.74
C LEU A 474 -31.60 -3.97 4.99
N ALA A 475 -31.13 -3.51 6.15
CA ALA A 475 -31.85 -3.65 7.43
C ALA A 475 -33.18 -2.88 7.44
N THR A 476 -33.25 -1.72 6.79
CA THR A 476 -34.51 -0.95 6.65
C THR A 476 -35.44 -1.50 5.55
N GLY A 477 -34.98 -2.53 4.81
CA GLY A 477 -35.74 -3.13 3.70
C GLY A 477 -35.92 -2.21 2.50
N ARG A 478 -35.14 -1.12 2.40
CA ARG A 478 -35.05 -0.23 1.24
C ARG A 478 -34.42 -0.95 0.06
N ASP A 479 -33.36 -1.71 0.33
CA ASP A 479 -32.73 -2.59 -0.65
C ASP A 479 -33.15 -4.03 -0.37
N ARG A 480 -33.69 -4.71 -1.38
CA ARG A 480 -34.12 -6.11 -1.29
C ARG A 480 -33.47 -6.92 -2.41
N PRO A 481 -32.22 -7.35 -2.24
CA PRO A 481 -31.49 -8.07 -3.27
C PRO A 481 -32.24 -9.35 -3.69
N PRO A 482 -32.41 -9.61 -4.99
CA PRO A 482 -33.07 -10.83 -5.48
C PRO A 482 -32.44 -12.12 -4.98
N ALA A 483 -31.13 -12.12 -4.69
CA ALA A 483 -30.42 -13.27 -4.16
C ALA A 483 -31.01 -13.77 -2.83
N LEU A 484 -31.36 -12.85 -1.92
CA LEU A 484 -31.98 -13.19 -0.63
C LEU A 484 -33.44 -13.67 -0.79
N ALA A 485 -34.16 -13.13 -1.78
CA ALA A 485 -35.52 -13.56 -2.11
C ALA A 485 -35.55 -14.94 -2.78
N TYR A 486 -34.53 -15.28 -3.56
CA TYR A 486 -34.43 -16.56 -4.26
C TYR A 486 -34.34 -17.74 -3.29
N LYS A 487 -33.54 -17.62 -2.22
CA LYS A 487 -33.46 -18.64 -1.16
C LYS A 487 -34.84 -18.89 -0.52
N LEU A 488 -35.51 -17.82 -0.11
CA LEU A 488 -36.86 -17.91 0.47
C LEU A 488 -37.86 -18.56 -0.49
N ALA A 489 -37.81 -18.21 -1.78
CA ALA A 489 -38.67 -18.81 -2.80
C ALA A 489 -38.41 -20.32 -2.97
N LEU A 490 -37.15 -20.76 -2.95
CA LEU A 490 -36.80 -22.19 -3.01
C LEU A 490 -37.32 -22.96 -1.80
N GLU A 491 -37.19 -22.40 -0.59
CA GLU A 491 -37.69 -23.03 0.64
C GLU A 491 -39.21 -23.13 0.66
N LEU A 492 -39.91 -22.07 0.25
CA LEU A 492 -41.37 -22.07 0.11
C LEU A 492 -41.83 -23.09 -0.93
N SER A 493 -41.11 -23.22 -2.06
CA SER A 493 -41.40 -24.22 -3.09
C SER A 493 -41.23 -25.67 -2.57
N LYS A 494 -40.21 -25.92 -1.74
CA LYS A 494 -40.03 -27.24 -1.09
C LYS A 494 -41.16 -27.54 -0.11
N LYS A 495 -41.64 -26.55 0.64
CA LYS A 495 -42.76 -26.69 1.59
C LYS A 495 -44.10 -26.94 0.88
N THR A 496 -44.36 -26.30 -0.26
CA THR A 496 -45.58 -26.55 -1.04
C THR A 496 -45.61 -27.89 -1.75
N LYS A 497 -44.45 -28.50 -2.05
CA LYS A 497 -44.38 -29.87 -2.60
C LYS A 497 -44.52 -31.00 -1.57
N LYS A 498 -44.39 -30.68 -0.27
CA LYS A 498 -44.54 -31.63 0.86
C LYS A 498 -45.96 -31.67 1.43
N LYS A 499 -46.81 -30.72 1.06
CA LYS A 499 -48.27 -30.78 1.27
C LYS A 499 -48.91 -31.39 0.05
#